data_AF-A0A1T5DTE2-F1
#
_entry.id   AF-A0A1T5DTE2-F1
#
_cell.length_a   1.000
_cell.length_b   1.000
_cell.length_c   1.000
_cell.angle_alpha   90.00
_cell.angle_beta   90.00
_cell.angle_gamma   90.00
#
_symmetry.space_group_name_H-M   'P 1'
#
loop_
_entity.id
_entity.type
_entity.pdbx_description
1 polymer ?
#
loop_
_entity_poly.entity_id
_entity_poly.type
_entity_poly.pdbx_seq_one_letter_code
_entity_poly.pdbx_strand_id
1 'polypeptide(L)'
;MLWALLLVMTFSSCSDFLDKLPENRVEAELVDYTKTSDMYMPVSGTYAVARNKFSAWMAFGLIAVRGDDVDKGSSPTDQIEFKYCKEFQYDRITGYWALNAAWEGLYNVISTSNAALESLDKYAAHITNEADRKKYAEYTAEVRFIRAFSYFRIVNLWGNAPLLLNNQELNLVKSSREEIYNFIYSELEYCVANLPALRPNEQTNKLGAVTRYTAQALLAKAYLYNENWDGVLAATNDIISSNKFSLYNDFYQLFKIPGKLSNESLFELQYTDFGNGSGDIVSSDAWFAFQGPRGGKSPIEGWGFMTPTDNVRAFFAARGETVRSDASFLVAGKTTLSGDTIKPGLAGEPTCYNGKAYTPSNQLTPGRTSYGANNNIRILRYADVLLMNAEAKIRKGQNGDAEINQVRERAKLAPLTGATLDQLLDERRAEFAMEWGERFFDLVRTDKAAGTLPGFVKGVSEYYPIPQNQIDLNPNLK
;
A
#
# COMPACT_ATOMS: atom_id res chain seq x y z
N MET A 1 46.50 29.43 -72.55
CA MET A 1 46.10 28.01 -72.37
C MET A 1 46.53 27.58 -70.97
N LEU A 2 45.56 27.11 -70.17
CA LEU A 2 45.69 26.35 -68.91
C LEU A 2 46.43 27.03 -67.73
N TRP A 3 45.68 27.69 -66.82
CA TRP A 3 45.04 27.18 -65.60
C TRP A 3 46.00 27.11 -64.39
N ALA A 4 45.88 28.12 -63.51
CA ALA A 4 46.42 28.13 -62.16
C ALA A 4 45.51 27.29 -61.25
N LEU A 5 46.06 26.26 -60.58
CA LEU A 5 45.38 25.53 -59.52
C LEU A 5 45.55 26.30 -58.21
N LEU A 6 44.50 26.99 -57.77
CA LEU A 6 44.35 27.40 -56.37
C LEU A 6 43.71 26.23 -55.62
N LEU A 7 44.45 25.64 -54.69
CA LEU A 7 43.97 24.60 -53.79
C LEU A 7 43.10 25.26 -52.71
N VAL A 8 41.78 25.29 -52.90
CA VAL A 8 40.82 25.66 -51.86
C VAL A 8 40.59 24.42 -51.00
N MET A 9 41.14 24.39 -49.79
CA MET A 9 40.77 23.40 -48.77
C MET A 9 39.40 23.76 -48.20
N THR A 10 38.35 23.17 -48.76
CA THR A 10 37.03 23.15 -48.12
C THR A 10 37.04 22.10 -47.01
N PHE A 11 37.03 22.55 -45.76
CA PHE A 11 36.69 21.69 -44.61
C PHE A 11 35.20 21.30 -44.72
N SER A 12 34.95 20.11 -45.27
CA SER A 12 33.67 19.42 -45.12
C SER A 12 33.63 18.83 -43.71
N SER A 13 32.86 19.48 -42.83
CA SER A 13 32.47 18.93 -41.54
C SER A 13 31.42 17.84 -41.77
N CYS A 14 31.82 16.58 -41.75
CA CYS A 14 30.89 15.46 -41.61
C CYS A 14 30.41 15.39 -40.14
N SER A 15 29.28 16.03 -39.82
CA SER A 15 28.56 15.83 -38.55
C SER A 15 27.99 14.40 -38.45
N ASP A 16 27.53 13.85 -39.57
CA ASP A 16 26.72 12.61 -39.60
C ASP A 16 27.51 11.32 -39.29
N PHE A 17 28.85 11.40 -39.16
CA PHE A 17 29.68 10.26 -38.75
C PHE A 17 29.77 10.12 -37.22
N LEU A 18 29.63 11.23 -36.48
CA LEU A 18 29.66 11.25 -35.02
C LEU A 18 28.25 11.08 -34.40
N ASP A 19 27.20 11.33 -35.17
CA ASP A 19 25.80 11.15 -34.78
C ASP A 19 25.25 9.76 -35.15
N LYS A 20 26.04 8.71 -34.91
CA LYS A 20 25.55 7.34 -35.01
C LYS A 20 25.31 6.76 -33.63
N LEU A 21 24.03 6.56 -33.28
CA LEU A 21 23.66 5.76 -32.12
C LEU A 21 24.28 4.36 -32.26
N PRO A 22 24.75 3.74 -31.16
CA PRO A 22 25.12 2.33 -31.16
C PRO A 22 23.96 1.50 -31.70
N GLU A 23 24.25 0.51 -32.56
CA GLU A 23 23.22 -0.46 -32.97
C GLU A 23 22.53 -1.04 -31.73
N ASN A 24 21.20 -1.18 -31.79
CA ASN A 24 20.31 -1.57 -30.68
C ASN A 24 20.03 -0.51 -29.60
N ARG A 25 20.26 0.78 -29.85
CA ARG A 25 19.65 1.87 -29.05
C ARG A 25 18.55 2.57 -29.84
N VAL A 26 17.34 2.59 -29.29
CA VAL A 26 16.35 3.60 -29.64
C VAL A 26 16.84 4.91 -29.02
N GLU A 27 16.83 5.99 -29.79
CA GLU A 27 17.06 7.33 -29.27
C GLU A 27 16.11 7.53 -28.07
N ALA A 28 16.60 8.08 -26.96
CA ALA A 28 15.66 8.59 -25.96
C ALA A 28 14.98 9.79 -26.64
N GLU A 29 13.86 9.56 -27.32
CA GLU A 29 13.06 10.64 -27.87
C GLU A 29 12.85 11.63 -26.72
N LEU A 30 13.32 12.87 -26.91
CA LEU A 30 12.98 13.95 -26.01
C LEU A 30 11.46 13.98 -25.94
N VAL A 31 10.91 13.87 -24.73
CA VAL A 31 9.46 13.86 -24.51
C VAL A 31 8.87 15.11 -25.15
N ASP A 32 8.02 14.93 -26.15
CA ASP A 32 7.31 16.04 -26.80
C ASP A 32 6.17 16.53 -25.89
N TYR A 33 6.47 17.55 -25.09
CA TYR A 33 5.52 18.16 -24.17
C TYR A 33 4.41 18.97 -24.88
N THR A 34 4.52 19.22 -26.19
CA THR A 34 3.44 19.87 -26.95
C THR A 34 2.26 18.91 -27.21
N LYS A 35 2.51 17.59 -27.16
CA LYS A 35 1.51 16.55 -27.34
C LYS A 35 0.78 16.25 -26.02
N THR A 36 -0.14 17.13 -25.65
CA THR A 36 -0.91 17.05 -24.38
C THR A 36 -1.73 15.77 -24.22
N SER A 37 -2.00 15.01 -25.29
CA SER A 37 -2.62 13.68 -25.21
C SER A 37 -1.80 12.67 -24.41
N ASP A 38 -0.49 12.88 -24.32
CA ASP A 38 0.46 11.96 -23.70
C ASP A 38 0.70 12.30 -22.22
N MET A 39 0.02 13.33 -21.69
CA MET A 39 0.18 13.85 -20.33
C MET A 39 -0.10 12.80 -19.23
N TYR A 40 -0.83 11.73 -19.52
CA TYR A 40 -1.06 10.64 -18.55
C TYR A 40 0.13 9.68 -18.40
N MET A 41 1.08 9.64 -19.33
CA MET A 41 2.23 8.73 -19.27
C MET A 41 3.04 8.83 -17.96
N PRO A 42 3.44 10.03 -17.47
CA PRO A 42 4.13 10.13 -16.18
C PRO A 42 3.29 9.65 -14.99
N VAL A 43 1.97 9.81 -15.03
CA VAL A 43 1.05 9.32 -13.99
C VAL A 43 1.03 7.79 -13.97
N SER A 44 0.87 7.17 -15.14
CA SER A 44 0.89 5.71 -15.31
C SER A 44 2.22 5.11 -14.83
N GLY A 45 3.36 5.75 -15.17
CA GLY A 45 4.67 5.36 -14.67
C GLY A 45 4.77 5.41 -13.14
N THR A 46 4.22 6.46 -12.52
CA THR A 46 4.16 6.60 -11.06
C THR A 46 3.35 5.45 -10.42
N TYR A 47 2.18 5.12 -10.97
CA TYR A 47 1.41 3.96 -10.51
C TYR A 47 2.16 2.64 -10.66
N ALA A 48 2.91 2.45 -11.74
CA ALA A 48 3.68 1.23 -11.97
C ALA A 48 4.79 1.06 -10.92
N VAL A 49 5.55 2.12 -10.64
CA VAL A 49 6.58 2.11 -9.59
C VAL A 49 5.95 1.89 -8.21
N ALA A 50 4.90 2.64 -7.88
CA ALA A 50 4.18 2.52 -6.63
C ALA A 50 3.64 1.10 -6.40
N ARG A 51 3.00 0.51 -7.40
CA ARG A 51 2.49 -0.87 -7.33
C ARG A 51 3.61 -1.87 -7.02
N ASN A 52 4.78 -1.73 -7.63
CA ASN A 52 5.92 -2.60 -7.34
C ASN A 52 6.42 -2.39 -5.90
N LYS A 53 6.69 -1.15 -5.49
CA LYS A 53 7.31 -0.87 -4.18
C LYS A 53 6.35 -1.06 -3.01
N PHE A 54 5.06 -0.75 -3.16
CA PHE A 54 4.06 -0.96 -2.10
C PHE A 54 3.68 -2.43 -1.90
N SER A 55 3.92 -3.29 -2.89
CA SER A 55 3.69 -4.74 -2.77
C SER A 55 4.95 -5.53 -2.40
N ALA A 56 6.08 -4.88 -2.21
CA ALA A 56 7.32 -5.54 -1.85
C ALA A 56 7.13 -6.38 -0.56
N TRP A 57 7.34 -7.68 -0.67
CA TRP A 57 7.07 -8.62 0.42
C TRP A 57 7.83 -8.26 1.70
N MET A 58 9.06 -7.76 1.57
CA MET A 58 9.89 -7.39 2.71
C MET A 58 9.34 -6.15 3.44
N ALA A 59 8.79 -5.18 2.70
CA ALA A 59 8.19 -3.99 3.27
C ALA A 59 6.88 -4.35 3.98
N PHE A 60 6.08 -5.24 3.37
CA PHE A 60 4.91 -5.80 4.03
C PHE A 60 5.27 -6.54 5.33
N GLY A 61 6.35 -7.32 5.34
CA GLY A 61 6.84 -7.98 6.54
C GLY A 61 7.17 -7.01 7.68
N LEU A 62 7.89 -5.91 7.38
CA LEU A 62 8.18 -4.86 8.36
C LEU A 62 6.92 -4.17 8.90
N ILE A 63 5.91 -4.00 8.05
CA ILE A 63 4.62 -3.40 8.42
C ILE A 63 3.82 -4.36 9.32
N ALA A 64 3.70 -5.63 8.94
CA ALA A 64 2.74 -6.57 9.53
C ALA A 64 3.23 -7.22 10.85
N VAL A 65 4.53 -7.45 11.01
CA VAL A 65 5.05 -8.36 12.05
C VAL A 65 5.05 -7.79 13.48
N ARG A 66 4.91 -6.47 13.64
CA ARG A 66 5.08 -5.79 14.96
C ARG A 66 3.91 -5.96 15.94
N GLY A 67 2.76 -6.47 15.48
CA GLY A 67 1.59 -6.70 16.33
C GLY A 67 1.62 -8.05 17.08
N ASP A 68 0.57 -8.29 17.86
CA ASP A 68 0.29 -9.56 18.55
C ASP A 68 -0.54 -10.54 17.69
N ASP A 69 -0.99 -10.14 16.50
CA ASP A 69 -1.81 -10.98 15.61
C ASP A 69 -1.00 -11.78 14.59
N VAL A 70 0.20 -11.33 14.26
CA VAL A 70 1.05 -11.91 13.20
C VAL A 70 2.38 -12.37 13.78
N ASP A 71 2.80 -13.58 13.43
CA ASP A 71 4.14 -14.10 13.66
C ASP A 71 4.96 -14.09 12.38
N LYS A 72 6.28 -14.15 12.53
CA LYS A 72 7.21 -14.25 11.41
C LYS A 72 6.83 -15.39 10.45
N GLY A 73 6.48 -16.55 10.98
CA GLY A 73 6.27 -17.77 10.19
C GLY A 73 7.56 -18.29 9.55
N SER A 74 7.42 -19.13 8.53
CA SER A 74 8.50 -19.86 7.83
C SER A 74 9.38 -20.68 8.79
N SER A 75 10.59 -21.06 8.37
CA SER A 75 11.56 -21.73 9.24
C SER A 75 12.14 -20.78 10.29
N PRO A 76 12.57 -21.25 11.48
CA PRO A 76 13.06 -20.37 12.54
C PRO A 76 14.25 -19.47 12.16
N THR A 77 15.13 -19.92 11.25
CA THR A 77 16.38 -19.22 10.89
C THR A 77 16.25 -18.30 9.68
N ASP A 78 15.23 -18.49 8.84
CA ASP A 78 15.04 -17.70 7.61
C ASP A 78 14.44 -16.33 7.92
N GLN A 79 15.09 -15.26 7.45
CA GLN A 79 14.76 -13.85 7.73
C GLN A 79 14.50 -13.58 9.23
N ILE A 80 15.39 -14.05 10.11
CA ILE A 80 15.24 -13.97 11.57
C ILE A 80 15.03 -12.54 12.07
N GLU A 81 15.48 -11.54 11.32
CA GLU A 81 15.36 -10.11 11.63
C GLU A 81 13.89 -9.67 11.78
N PHE A 82 12.94 -10.30 11.09
CA PHE A 82 11.52 -10.04 11.33
C PHE A 82 11.07 -10.45 12.75
N LYS A 83 11.70 -11.47 13.35
CA LYS A 83 11.47 -11.81 14.76
C LYS A 83 12.01 -10.70 15.67
N TYR A 84 13.20 -10.17 15.39
CA TYR A 84 13.75 -9.04 16.14
C TYR A 84 12.88 -7.78 16.00
N CYS A 85 12.29 -7.55 14.82
CA CYS A 85 11.32 -6.49 14.59
C CYS A 85 10.09 -6.65 15.49
N LYS A 86 9.54 -7.87 15.58
CA LYS A 86 8.40 -8.22 16.45
C LYS A 86 8.71 -8.06 17.93
N GLU A 87 9.92 -8.43 18.35
CA GLU A 87 10.37 -8.39 19.74
C GLU A 87 10.97 -7.03 20.13
N PHE A 88 10.91 -6.03 19.24
CA PHE A 88 11.44 -4.68 19.45
C PHE A 88 12.94 -4.61 19.75
N GLN A 89 13.71 -5.60 19.29
CA GLN A 89 15.17 -5.67 19.43
C GLN A 89 15.85 -4.88 18.30
N TYR A 90 15.64 -3.56 18.30
CA TYR A 90 16.00 -2.70 17.17
C TYR A 90 17.51 -2.49 16.98
N ASP A 91 18.29 -2.67 18.04
CA ASP A 91 19.75 -2.75 17.99
C ASP A 91 20.26 -3.87 17.07
N ARG A 92 19.48 -4.94 16.89
CA ARG A 92 19.84 -6.12 16.09
C ARG A 92 19.44 -6.04 14.62
N ILE A 93 18.76 -4.97 14.20
CA ILE A 93 18.25 -4.81 12.82
C ILE A 93 18.74 -3.52 12.14
N THR A 94 19.63 -2.76 12.76
CA THR A 94 20.19 -1.52 12.19
C THR A 94 20.84 -1.75 10.81
N GLY A 95 21.49 -2.89 10.62
CA GLY A 95 22.06 -3.34 9.34
C GLY A 95 21.15 -4.26 8.51
N TYR A 96 19.87 -4.40 8.86
CA TYR A 96 18.98 -5.31 8.14
C TYR A 96 18.64 -4.76 6.74
N TRP A 97 19.00 -5.51 5.71
CA TRP A 97 18.86 -5.09 4.31
C TRP A 97 17.41 -4.72 3.93
N ALA A 98 16.40 -5.40 4.49
CA ALA A 98 15.00 -5.11 4.17
C ALA A 98 14.55 -3.75 4.72
N LEU A 99 15.11 -3.31 5.85
CA LEU A 99 14.83 -1.99 6.41
C LEU A 99 15.30 -0.90 5.45
N ASN A 100 16.51 -1.07 4.90
CA ASN A 100 17.05 -0.18 3.87
C ASN A 100 16.25 -0.25 2.57
N ALA A 101 15.92 -1.44 2.09
CA ALA A 101 15.18 -1.62 0.84
C ALA A 101 13.75 -1.04 0.92
N ALA A 102 13.10 -1.09 2.09
CA ALA A 102 11.79 -0.46 2.30
C ALA A 102 11.87 1.05 2.26
N TRP A 103 12.91 1.63 2.90
CA TRP A 103 13.19 3.06 2.84
C TRP A 103 13.42 3.52 1.39
N GLU A 104 14.37 2.89 0.70
CA GLU A 104 14.70 3.21 -0.70
C GLU A 104 13.49 3.03 -1.62
N GLY A 105 12.68 1.98 -1.40
CA GLY A 105 11.47 1.74 -2.17
C GLY A 105 10.47 2.89 -2.06
N LEU A 106 10.23 3.41 -0.85
CA LEU A 106 9.30 4.52 -0.63
C LEU A 106 9.86 5.85 -1.16
N TYR A 107 11.16 6.12 -0.97
CA TYR A 107 11.79 7.31 -1.56
C TYR A 107 11.91 7.26 -3.08
N ASN A 108 12.02 6.07 -3.69
CA ASN A 108 11.95 5.88 -5.13
C ASN A 108 10.57 6.28 -5.68
N VAL A 109 9.48 5.89 -4.98
CA VAL A 109 8.13 6.34 -5.34
C VAL A 109 8.04 7.86 -5.25
N ILE A 110 8.56 8.46 -4.17
CA ILE A 110 8.56 9.93 -4.00
C ILE A 110 9.34 10.62 -5.11
N SER A 111 10.55 10.17 -5.44
CA SER A 111 11.34 10.79 -6.49
C SER A 111 10.71 10.64 -7.86
N THR A 112 10.06 9.49 -8.12
CA THR A 112 9.29 9.26 -9.34
C THR A 112 8.09 10.22 -9.41
N SER A 113 7.38 10.41 -8.30
CA SER A 113 6.28 11.37 -8.20
C SER A 113 6.76 12.80 -8.46
N ASN A 114 7.90 13.22 -7.90
CA ASN A 114 8.46 14.55 -8.15
C ASN A 114 8.76 14.77 -9.65
N ALA A 115 9.41 13.79 -10.30
CA ALA A 115 9.71 13.87 -11.74
C ALA A 115 8.44 13.83 -12.61
N ALA A 116 7.42 13.10 -12.19
CA ALA A 116 6.12 13.07 -12.85
C ALA A 116 5.42 14.42 -12.76
N LEU A 117 5.45 15.09 -11.60
CA LEU A 117 4.90 16.44 -11.42
C LEU A 117 5.62 17.46 -12.30
N GLU A 118 6.96 17.43 -12.33
CA GLU A 118 7.73 18.28 -13.25
C GLU A 118 7.37 18.04 -14.72
N SER A 119 7.11 16.79 -15.10
CA SER A 119 6.69 16.45 -16.46
C SER A 119 5.27 16.94 -16.76
N LEU A 120 4.34 16.82 -15.80
CA LEU A 120 2.98 17.35 -15.92
C LEU A 120 2.99 18.87 -16.07
N ASP A 121 3.85 19.59 -15.35
CA ASP A 121 3.99 21.05 -15.46
C ASP A 121 4.50 21.46 -16.84
N LYS A 122 5.42 20.68 -17.43
CA LYS A 122 5.89 20.91 -18.81
C LYS A 122 4.78 20.71 -19.84
N TYR A 123 3.94 19.67 -19.71
CA TYR A 123 2.74 19.53 -20.56
C TYR A 123 1.77 20.69 -20.35
N ALA A 124 1.58 21.13 -19.10
CA ALA A 124 0.64 22.19 -18.75
C ALA A 124 0.97 23.54 -19.42
N ALA A 125 2.25 23.82 -19.67
CA ALA A 125 2.71 24.99 -20.41
C ALA A 125 2.19 25.07 -21.85
N HIS A 126 1.74 23.94 -22.42
CA HIS A 126 1.22 23.84 -23.79
C HIS A 126 -0.30 23.66 -23.85
N ILE A 127 -1.00 23.63 -22.71
CA ILE A 127 -2.46 23.46 -22.68
C ILE A 127 -3.17 24.75 -23.05
N THR A 128 -4.00 24.70 -24.09
CA THR A 128 -4.79 25.83 -24.59
C THR A 128 -6.28 25.73 -24.31
N ASN A 129 -6.75 24.60 -23.78
CA ASN A 129 -8.17 24.34 -23.54
C ASN A 129 -8.47 23.94 -22.08
N GLU A 130 -9.70 24.19 -21.64
CA GLU A 130 -10.12 23.95 -20.25
C GLU A 130 -10.20 22.46 -19.89
N ALA A 131 -10.58 21.62 -20.85
CA ALA A 131 -10.73 20.17 -20.61
C ALA A 131 -9.39 19.52 -20.24
N ASP A 132 -8.32 19.85 -20.96
CA ASP A 132 -6.98 19.35 -20.65
C ASP A 132 -6.42 19.99 -19.38
N ARG A 133 -6.75 21.26 -19.06
CA ARG A 133 -6.39 21.88 -17.78
C ARG A 133 -7.02 21.14 -16.59
N LYS A 134 -8.26 20.69 -16.73
CA LYS A 134 -8.91 19.83 -15.72
C LYS A 134 -8.21 18.47 -15.60
N LYS A 135 -7.82 17.84 -16.72
CA LYS A 135 -7.04 16.60 -16.70
C LYS A 135 -5.69 16.80 -16.02
N TYR A 136 -4.99 17.90 -16.28
CA TYR A 136 -3.73 18.23 -15.61
C TYR A 136 -3.90 18.29 -14.09
N ALA A 137 -4.93 18.98 -13.59
CA ALA A 137 -5.21 19.05 -12.15
C ALA A 137 -5.56 17.68 -11.55
N GLU A 138 -6.35 16.87 -12.26
CA GLU A 138 -6.69 15.50 -11.86
C GLU A 138 -5.44 14.60 -11.81
N TYR A 139 -4.62 14.61 -12.86
CA TYR A 139 -3.40 13.82 -12.98
C TYR A 139 -2.35 14.22 -11.95
N THR A 140 -2.22 15.52 -11.69
CA THR A 140 -1.41 16.06 -10.60
C THR A 140 -1.89 15.52 -9.25
N ALA A 141 -3.19 15.52 -9.01
CA ALA A 141 -3.76 14.98 -7.78
C ALA A 141 -3.51 13.47 -7.62
N GLU A 142 -3.60 12.67 -8.69
CA GLU A 142 -3.28 11.23 -8.61
C GLU A 142 -1.83 11.00 -8.17
N VAL A 143 -0.87 11.75 -8.76
CA VAL A 143 0.55 11.65 -8.40
C VAL A 143 0.81 12.11 -6.96
N ARG A 144 0.18 13.22 -6.54
CA ARG A 144 0.27 13.75 -5.17
C ARG A 144 -0.30 12.77 -4.14
N PHE A 145 -1.39 12.06 -4.44
CA PHE A 145 -1.92 11.03 -3.56
C PHE A 145 -0.89 9.91 -3.32
N ILE A 146 -0.24 9.42 -4.38
CA ILE A 146 0.77 8.36 -4.27
C ILE A 146 1.98 8.82 -3.44
N ARG A 147 2.39 10.08 -3.62
CA ARG A 147 3.46 10.69 -2.81
C ARG A 147 3.04 10.84 -1.34
N ALA A 148 1.82 11.31 -1.08
CA ALA A 148 1.26 11.40 0.27
C ALA A 148 1.16 10.04 0.96
N PHE A 149 0.72 9.00 0.25
CA PHE A 149 0.66 7.64 0.78
C PHE A 149 2.06 7.09 1.11
N SER A 150 3.06 7.42 0.31
CA SER A 150 4.46 7.07 0.58
C SER A 150 4.95 7.70 1.88
N TYR A 151 4.71 9.01 2.07
CA TYR A 151 5.05 9.68 3.32
C TYR A 151 4.24 9.18 4.51
N PHE A 152 2.97 8.83 4.33
CA PHE A 152 2.17 8.21 5.38
C PHE A 152 2.78 6.87 5.84
N ARG A 153 3.32 6.06 4.92
CA ARG A 153 4.08 4.85 5.28
C ARG A 153 5.39 5.20 5.99
N ILE A 154 6.13 6.19 5.50
CA ILE A 154 7.41 6.61 6.08
C ILE A 154 7.24 7.07 7.53
N VAL A 155 6.32 8.00 7.79
CA VAL A 155 6.11 8.57 9.13
C VAL A 155 5.65 7.52 10.15
N ASN A 156 4.92 6.49 9.70
CA ASN A 156 4.47 5.38 10.54
C ASN A 156 5.55 4.31 10.78
N LEU A 157 6.56 4.22 9.91
CA LEU A 157 7.65 3.26 10.04
C LEU A 157 8.84 3.86 10.79
N TRP A 158 9.22 5.11 10.51
CA TRP A 158 10.45 5.74 11.02
C TRP A 158 10.21 7.02 11.84
N GLY A 159 8.98 7.51 11.93
CA GLY A 159 8.69 8.75 12.64
C GLY A 159 9.25 9.95 11.88
N ASN A 160 10.30 10.58 12.43
CA ASN A 160 10.95 11.72 11.79
C ASN A 160 11.78 11.25 10.58
N ALA A 161 11.61 11.91 9.44
CA ALA A 161 12.22 11.53 8.16
C ALA A 161 12.35 12.75 7.24
N PRO A 162 13.26 12.75 6.26
CA PRO A 162 13.42 13.87 5.35
C PRO A 162 12.26 14.01 4.37
N LEU A 163 11.82 15.24 4.13
CA LEU A 163 10.93 15.59 3.02
C LEU A 163 11.75 15.86 1.75
N LEU A 164 11.76 14.92 0.82
CA LEU A 164 12.29 15.07 -0.53
C LEU A 164 11.23 15.70 -1.44
N LEU A 165 11.24 17.03 -1.55
CA LEU A 165 10.29 17.80 -2.38
C LEU A 165 10.82 18.11 -3.78
N ASN A 166 12.15 18.06 -3.96
CA ASN A 166 12.86 18.28 -5.22
C ASN A 166 13.95 17.22 -5.35
N ASN A 167 14.01 16.54 -6.50
CA ASN A 167 14.98 15.47 -6.74
C ASN A 167 16.44 15.94 -6.84
N GLN A 168 16.67 17.24 -7.00
CA GLN A 168 18.00 17.85 -7.02
C GLN A 168 18.49 18.25 -5.62
N GLU A 169 17.68 18.05 -4.57
CA GLU A 169 18.09 18.35 -3.20
C GLU A 169 19.12 17.32 -2.71
N LEU A 170 20.31 17.80 -2.33
CA LEU A 170 21.42 16.97 -1.88
C LEU A 170 21.62 17.03 -0.36
N ASN A 171 21.06 18.03 0.33
CA ASN A 171 21.26 18.28 1.75
C ASN A 171 19.96 18.05 2.53
N LEU A 172 19.45 16.83 2.48
CA LEU A 172 18.26 16.45 3.23
C LEU A 172 18.52 16.41 4.74
N VAL A 173 17.61 16.98 5.52
CA VAL A 173 17.57 16.89 6.99
C VAL A 173 16.27 16.22 7.42
N LYS A 174 16.22 15.67 8.63
CA LYS A 174 14.97 15.11 9.17
C LYS A 174 13.94 16.22 9.37
N SER A 175 12.76 16.04 8.81
CA SER A 175 11.56 16.77 9.21
C SER A 175 10.91 16.04 10.39
N SER A 176 10.30 16.80 11.27
CA SER A 176 9.47 16.27 12.35
C SER A 176 8.25 15.54 11.79
N ARG A 177 7.68 14.62 12.58
CA ARG A 177 6.41 13.97 12.27
C ARG A 177 5.31 14.98 11.95
N GLU A 178 5.23 16.08 12.69
CA GLU A 178 4.23 17.12 12.49
C GLU A 178 4.37 17.78 11.11
N GLU A 179 5.59 18.15 10.71
CA GLU A 179 5.85 18.71 9.38
C GLU A 179 5.50 17.72 8.26
N ILE A 180 5.80 16.43 8.45
CA ILE A 180 5.45 15.38 7.48
C ILE A 180 3.92 15.24 7.37
N TYR A 181 3.19 15.25 8.48
CA TYR A 181 1.71 15.21 8.44
C TYR A 181 1.12 16.46 7.80
N ASN A 182 1.65 17.65 8.08
CA ASN A 182 1.21 18.89 7.43
C ASN A 182 1.43 18.82 5.92
N PHE A 183 2.56 18.25 5.47
CA PHE A 183 2.78 17.96 4.05
C PHE A 183 1.73 16.99 3.50
N ILE A 184 1.50 15.86 4.17
CA ILE A 184 0.48 14.85 3.79
C ILE A 184 -0.91 15.50 3.68
N TYR A 185 -1.31 16.34 4.63
CA TYR A 185 -2.58 17.06 4.60
C TYR A 185 -2.68 17.96 3.37
N SER A 186 -1.65 18.76 3.10
CA SER A 186 -1.63 19.66 1.93
C SER A 186 -1.70 18.90 0.59
N GLU A 187 -1.09 17.72 0.50
CA GLU A 187 -1.19 16.84 -0.68
C GLU A 187 -2.62 16.33 -0.84
N LEU A 188 -3.19 15.78 0.23
CA LEU A 188 -4.51 15.14 0.19
C LEU A 188 -5.65 16.14 0.02
N GLU A 189 -5.58 17.33 0.59
CA GLU A 189 -6.59 18.38 0.38
C GLU A 189 -6.67 18.81 -1.09
N TYR A 190 -5.53 18.94 -1.76
CA TYR A 190 -5.52 19.17 -3.21
C TYR A 190 -6.12 17.99 -3.97
N CYS A 191 -5.85 16.76 -3.53
CA CYS A 191 -6.46 15.58 -4.12
C CYS A 191 -7.98 15.60 -3.98
N VAL A 192 -8.50 15.93 -2.80
CA VAL A 192 -9.95 16.03 -2.55
C VAL A 192 -10.59 17.09 -3.46
N ALA A 193 -9.94 18.23 -3.65
CA ALA A 193 -10.44 19.30 -4.49
C ALA A 193 -10.48 18.95 -5.99
N ASN A 194 -9.48 18.20 -6.48
CA ASN A 194 -9.25 18.03 -7.92
C ASN A 194 -9.60 16.64 -8.48
N LEU A 195 -9.75 15.62 -7.63
CA LEU A 195 -10.17 14.28 -8.07
C LEU A 195 -11.69 14.17 -8.22
N PRO A 196 -12.16 13.28 -9.11
CA PRO A 196 -13.59 13.02 -9.27
C PRO A 196 -14.18 12.33 -8.03
N ALA A 197 -15.40 12.73 -7.65
CA ALA A 197 -16.19 12.13 -6.57
C ALA A 197 -16.88 10.82 -7.02
N LEU A 198 -16.07 9.83 -7.35
CA LEU A 198 -16.48 8.52 -7.88
C LEU A 198 -15.87 7.40 -7.05
N ARG A 199 -16.49 6.22 -7.08
CA ARG A 199 -15.78 5.01 -6.66
C ARG A 199 -14.66 4.69 -7.64
N PRO A 200 -13.56 4.05 -7.20
CA PRO A 200 -12.52 3.59 -8.12
C PRO A 200 -13.05 2.69 -9.25
N ASN A 201 -14.11 1.92 -8.99
CA ASN A 201 -14.74 1.05 -9.99
C ASN A 201 -15.73 1.75 -10.95
N GLU A 202 -16.02 3.04 -10.73
CA GLU A 202 -16.83 3.88 -11.62
C GLU A 202 -15.98 4.63 -12.65
N GLN A 203 -14.65 4.58 -12.52
CA GLN A 203 -13.70 5.17 -13.48
C GLN A 203 -13.73 4.40 -14.82
N THR A 204 -13.99 5.09 -15.92
CA THR A 204 -14.10 4.46 -17.26
C THR A 204 -12.76 4.28 -17.96
N ASN A 205 -11.88 5.27 -17.90
CA ASN A 205 -10.62 5.28 -18.65
C ASN A 205 -9.40 4.82 -17.83
N LYS A 206 -9.53 4.81 -16.50
CA LYS A 206 -8.47 4.50 -15.54
C LYS A 206 -9.08 3.71 -14.37
N LEU A 207 -9.67 2.57 -14.70
CA LEU A 207 -10.38 1.74 -13.73
C LEU A 207 -9.48 1.47 -12.50
N GLY A 208 -10.01 1.73 -11.30
CA GLY A 208 -9.30 1.58 -10.03
C GLY A 208 -8.24 2.64 -9.70
N ALA A 209 -8.10 3.69 -10.52
CA ALA A 209 -7.30 4.86 -10.16
C ALA A 209 -7.90 5.59 -8.95
N VAL A 210 -7.06 6.37 -8.27
CA VAL A 210 -7.45 7.05 -7.03
C VAL A 210 -8.51 8.10 -7.32
N THR A 211 -9.45 8.26 -6.41
CA THR A 211 -10.55 9.22 -6.53
C THR A 211 -10.58 10.16 -5.34
N ARG A 212 -11.50 11.13 -5.32
CA ARG A 212 -11.71 12.00 -4.16
C ARG A 212 -11.91 11.19 -2.88
N TYR A 213 -12.73 10.15 -2.95
CA TYR A 213 -13.03 9.30 -1.79
C TYR A 213 -11.81 8.47 -1.36
N THR A 214 -10.93 8.07 -2.30
CA THR A 214 -9.64 7.46 -1.98
C THR A 214 -8.76 8.41 -1.16
N ALA A 215 -8.66 9.68 -1.58
CA ALA A 215 -7.91 10.70 -0.86
C ALA A 215 -8.52 11.00 0.52
N GLN A 216 -9.85 11.09 0.62
CA GLN A 216 -10.54 11.31 1.89
C GLN A 216 -10.35 10.16 2.88
N ALA A 217 -10.34 8.91 2.44
CA ALA A 217 -10.08 7.79 3.34
C ALA A 217 -8.66 7.82 3.92
N LEU A 218 -7.65 8.15 3.11
CA LEU A 218 -6.30 8.33 3.63
C LEU A 218 -6.19 9.56 4.54
N LEU A 219 -6.88 10.65 4.19
CA LEU A 219 -6.92 11.89 4.99
C LEU A 219 -7.56 11.64 6.35
N ALA A 220 -8.69 10.93 6.40
CA ALA A 220 -9.32 10.47 7.63
C ALA A 220 -8.36 9.64 8.48
N LYS A 221 -7.61 8.71 7.86
CA LYS A 221 -6.62 7.89 8.57
C LYS A 221 -5.47 8.73 9.13
N ALA A 222 -4.99 9.72 8.37
CA ALA A 222 -3.96 10.64 8.84
C ALA A 222 -4.48 11.57 9.97
N TYR A 223 -5.74 11.98 9.94
CA TYR A 223 -6.38 12.71 11.04
C TYR A 223 -6.57 11.83 12.28
N LEU A 224 -6.94 10.56 12.11
CA LEU A 224 -7.09 9.59 13.20
C LEU A 224 -5.80 9.43 13.99
N TYR A 225 -4.65 9.37 13.30
CA TYR A 225 -3.33 9.17 13.91
C TYR A 225 -2.85 10.40 14.71
N ASN A 226 -3.41 11.58 14.45
CA ASN A 226 -3.12 12.82 15.17
C ASN A 226 -4.30 13.30 16.01
N GLU A 227 -5.27 12.40 16.31
CA GLU A 227 -6.43 12.67 17.15
C GLU A 227 -7.29 13.87 16.68
N ASN A 228 -7.24 14.21 15.39
CA ASN A 228 -8.09 15.25 14.81
C ASN A 228 -9.46 14.67 14.48
N TRP A 229 -10.29 14.48 15.52
CA TRP A 229 -11.59 13.83 15.42
C TRP A 229 -12.57 14.57 14.49
N ASP A 230 -12.50 15.91 14.44
CA ASP A 230 -13.32 16.71 13.51
C ASP A 230 -12.92 16.47 12.06
N GLY A 231 -11.62 16.43 11.77
CA GLY A 231 -11.11 16.04 10.46
C GLY A 231 -11.52 14.63 10.05
N VAL A 232 -11.47 13.66 10.98
CA VAL A 232 -11.94 12.29 10.74
C VAL A 232 -13.42 12.29 10.36
N LEU A 233 -14.28 12.94 11.15
CA LEU A 233 -15.72 13.00 10.88
C LEU A 233 -16.02 13.69 9.56
N ALA A 234 -15.37 14.82 9.26
CA ALA A 234 -15.58 15.54 8.01
C ALA A 234 -15.25 14.66 6.79
N ALA A 235 -14.09 14.01 6.79
CA ALA A 235 -13.65 13.16 5.68
C ALA A 235 -14.50 11.88 5.55
N THR A 236 -14.87 11.24 6.65
CA THR A 236 -15.64 9.99 6.62
C THR A 236 -17.14 10.20 6.37
N ASN A 237 -17.73 11.28 6.89
CA ASN A 237 -19.15 11.59 6.66
C ASN A 237 -19.44 11.88 5.19
N ASP A 238 -18.54 12.54 4.47
CA ASP A 238 -18.72 12.77 3.03
C ASP A 238 -18.76 11.43 2.25
N ILE A 239 -17.85 10.49 2.59
CA ILE A 239 -17.85 9.15 1.99
C ILE A 239 -19.15 8.40 2.32
N ILE A 240 -19.56 8.37 3.60
CA ILE A 240 -20.75 7.63 4.05
C ILE A 240 -22.03 8.24 3.44
N SER A 241 -22.18 9.56 3.49
CA SER A 241 -23.37 10.27 2.99
C SER A 241 -23.49 10.26 1.46
N SER A 242 -22.40 9.96 0.73
CA SER A 242 -22.46 9.76 -0.73
C SER A 242 -23.35 8.59 -1.13
N ASN A 243 -23.60 7.63 -0.23
CA ASN A 243 -24.31 6.37 -0.48
C ASN A 243 -23.74 5.54 -1.65
N LYS A 244 -22.48 5.80 -2.05
CA LYS A 244 -21.83 5.08 -3.15
C LYS A 244 -21.19 3.77 -2.67
N PHE A 245 -20.68 3.74 -1.45
CA PHE A 245 -19.93 2.60 -0.92
C PHE A 245 -20.83 1.66 -0.13
N SER A 246 -20.50 0.37 -0.17
CA SER A 246 -21.19 -0.67 0.58
C SER A 246 -20.19 -1.75 0.97
N LEU A 247 -20.35 -2.35 2.16
CA LEU A 247 -19.58 -3.53 2.53
C LEU A 247 -19.82 -4.65 1.50
N TYR A 248 -18.77 -5.40 1.19
CA TYR A 248 -18.88 -6.57 0.35
C TYR A 248 -19.47 -7.73 1.18
N ASN A 249 -20.59 -8.27 0.70
CA ASN A 249 -21.40 -9.22 1.45
C ASN A 249 -20.63 -10.50 1.82
N ASP A 250 -19.87 -11.05 0.87
CA ASP A 250 -19.08 -12.27 1.08
C ASP A 250 -17.65 -11.91 1.52
N PHE A 251 -17.45 -11.78 2.83
CA PHE A 251 -16.12 -11.46 3.38
C PHE A 251 -15.03 -12.44 2.96
N TYR A 252 -15.37 -13.71 2.74
CA TYR A 252 -14.41 -14.70 2.28
C TYR A 252 -13.94 -14.40 0.86
N GLN A 253 -14.83 -13.95 -0.04
CA GLN A 253 -14.49 -13.57 -1.41
C GLN A 253 -13.91 -12.15 -1.55
N LEU A 254 -14.05 -11.28 -0.54
CA LEU A 254 -13.56 -9.89 -0.56
C LEU A 254 -12.08 -9.76 -0.96
N PHE A 255 -11.22 -10.66 -0.46
CA PHE A 255 -9.77 -10.63 -0.70
C PHE A 255 -9.33 -11.44 -1.93
N LYS A 256 -10.29 -11.98 -2.69
CA LYS A 256 -10.08 -12.88 -3.83
C LYS A 256 -10.43 -12.18 -5.15
N ILE A 257 -10.36 -12.87 -6.28
CA ILE A 257 -10.65 -12.26 -7.59
C ILE A 257 -12.06 -11.63 -7.66
N PRO A 258 -13.14 -12.26 -7.14
CA PRO A 258 -14.48 -11.67 -7.16
C PRO A 258 -14.63 -10.35 -6.38
N GLY A 259 -13.80 -10.11 -5.37
CA GLY A 259 -13.84 -8.89 -4.58
C GLY A 259 -13.09 -7.70 -5.20
N LYS A 260 -12.39 -7.90 -6.34
CA LYS A 260 -11.54 -6.87 -6.96
C LYS A 260 -12.41 -5.67 -7.30
N LEU A 261 -11.96 -4.47 -6.92
CA LEU A 261 -12.66 -3.22 -7.23
C LEU A 261 -14.16 -3.28 -6.86
N SER A 262 -14.48 -3.97 -5.76
CA SER A 262 -15.85 -3.97 -5.24
C SER A 262 -16.26 -2.59 -4.73
N ASN A 263 -17.53 -2.44 -4.39
CA ASN A 263 -18.05 -1.20 -3.80
C ASN A 263 -17.49 -0.89 -2.40
N GLU A 264 -16.77 -1.85 -1.78
CA GLU A 264 -16.05 -1.64 -0.53
C GLU A 264 -14.64 -1.04 -0.79
N SER A 265 -14.13 -1.13 -2.01
CA SER A 265 -12.76 -0.76 -2.36
C SER A 265 -12.59 0.75 -2.52
N LEU A 266 -11.64 1.32 -1.78
CA LEU A 266 -11.20 2.71 -1.97
C LEU A 266 -9.81 2.81 -2.58
N PHE A 267 -8.93 1.84 -2.31
CA PHE A 267 -7.62 1.76 -2.95
C PHE A 267 -7.12 0.31 -3.01
N GLU A 268 -6.69 -0.10 -4.20
CA GLU A 268 -6.11 -1.41 -4.49
C GLU A 268 -4.84 -1.26 -5.34
N LEU A 269 -3.84 -2.11 -5.09
CA LEU A 269 -2.79 -2.36 -6.06
C LEU A 269 -3.32 -3.34 -7.10
N GLN A 270 -3.35 -2.89 -8.36
CA GLN A 270 -4.04 -3.59 -9.43
C GLN A 270 -3.13 -4.52 -10.22
N TYR A 271 -3.57 -5.77 -10.37
CA TYR A 271 -2.86 -6.82 -11.10
C TYR A 271 -3.80 -7.49 -12.10
N THR A 272 -3.21 -7.96 -13.20
CA THR A 272 -3.95 -8.58 -14.31
C THR A 272 -3.04 -9.50 -15.08
N ASP A 273 -3.57 -10.64 -15.49
CA ASP A 273 -2.97 -11.52 -16.51
C ASP A 273 -3.61 -11.31 -17.89
N PHE A 274 -4.41 -10.25 -18.01
CA PHE A 274 -5.19 -9.89 -19.20
C PHE A 274 -6.16 -10.98 -19.67
N GLY A 275 -6.53 -11.91 -18.77
CA GLY A 275 -7.35 -13.07 -19.10
C GLY A 275 -6.60 -14.16 -19.89
N ASN A 276 -5.27 -14.07 -19.98
CA ASN A 276 -4.45 -14.99 -20.74
C ASN A 276 -3.77 -16.01 -19.82
N GLY A 277 -3.78 -17.29 -20.23
CA GLY A 277 -3.13 -18.39 -19.51
C GLY A 277 -1.60 -18.37 -19.54
N SER A 278 -1.00 -17.58 -20.42
CA SER A 278 0.45 -17.42 -20.59
C SER A 278 0.78 -16.02 -21.14
N GLY A 279 2.08 -15.69 -21.19
CA GLY A 279 2.55 -14.38 -21.67
C GLY A 279 2.45 -13.28 -20.61
N ASP A 280 2.25 -12.05 -21.08
CA ASP A 280 2.32 -10.83 -20.27
C ASP A 280 1.42 -10.89 -19.03
N ILE A 281 1.92 -10.33 -17.94
CA ILE A 281 1.22 -10.23 -16.67
C ILE A 281 1.73 -9.00 -15.92
N VAL A 282 0.83 -8.32 -15.24
CA VAL A 282 1.16 -7.35 -14.21
C VAL A 282 1.03 -8.07 -12.87
N SER A 283 2.15 -8.34 -12.20
CA SER A 283 2.23 -9.12 -10.95
C SER A 283 2.81 -8.32 -9.78
N SER A 284 2.55 -8.80 -8.57
CA SER A 284 3.12 -8.25 -7.33
C SER A 284 4.56 -8.73 -7.10
N ASP A 285 5.33 -8.02 -6.28
CA ASP A 285 6.66 -8.47 -5.82
C ASP A 285 6.54 -9.53 -4.70
N ALA A 286 6.21 -10.76 -5.11
CA ALA A 286 6.05 -11.95 -4.26
C ALA A 286 5.09 -11.80 -3.05
N TRP A 287 4.29 -10.73 -2.95
CA TRP A 287 3.40 -10.45 -1.82
C TRP A 287 2.51 -11.64 -1.42
N PHE A 288 1.91 -12.32 -2.40
CA PHE A 288 1.06 -13.49 -2.16
C PHE A 288 1.90 -14.72 -1.76
N ALA A 289 2.98 -14.99 -2.47
CA ALA A 289 3.87 -16.13 -2.21
C ALA A 289 4.56 -16.05 -0.85
N PHE A 290 5.01 -14.87 -0.44
CA PHE A 290 5.64 -14.63 0.87
C PHE A 290 4.77 -15.16 2.02
N GLN A 291 3.46 -14.91 1.94
CA GLN A 291 2.49 -15.25 2.98
C GLN A 291 1.82 -16.62 2.78
N GLY A 292 2.03 -17.23 1.61
CA GLY A 292 1.31 -18.41 1.17
C GLY A 292 1.68 -19.68 1.93
N PRO A 293 0.79 -20.68 1.93
CA PRO A 293 1.05 -21.96 2.59
C PRO A 293 2.31 -22.65 2.10
N ARG A 294 3.14 -23.12 3.02
CA ARG A 294 4.38 -23.81 2.68
C ARG A 294 4.16 -25.28 2.36
N GLY A 295 4.99 -25.82 1.46
CA GLY A 295 4.98 -27.25 1.11
C GLY A 295 3.74 -27.69 0.34
N GLY A 296 3.01 -26.75 -0.28
CA GLY A 296 1.77 -26.98 -1.01
C GLY A 296 1.93 -27.78 -2.31
N LYS A 297 0.90 -27.73 -3.15
CA LYS A 297 1.03 -28.03 -4.58
C LYS A 297 0.67 -26.75 -5.32
N SER A 298 1.43 -26.43 -6.36
CA SER A 298 1.05 -25.40 -7.32
C SER A 298 -0.45 -25.56 -7.69
N PRO A 299 -1.24 -24.49 -7.66
CA PRO A 299 -0.82 -23.10 -7.54
C PRO A 299 -0.90 -22.52 -6.11
N ILE A 300 -1.27 -23.31 -5.10
CA ILE A 300 -1.42 -22.86 -3.70
C ILE A 300 -0.17 -23.24 -2.93
N GLU A 301 0.88 -22.43 -3.12
CA GLU A 301 2.17 -22.62 -2.47
C GLU A 301 2.88 -21.28 -2.26
N GLY A 302 3.56 -21.16 -1.12
CA GLY A 302 4.31 -19.99 -0.71
C GLY A 302 5.39 -20.31 0.32
N TRP A 303 5.90 -19.28 0.95
CA TRP A 303 7.06 -19.35 1.85
C TRP A 303 6.66 -19.45 3.32
N GLY A 304 5.37 -19.25 3.63
CA GLY A 304 4.81 -19.43 4.96
C GLY A 304 5.12 -18.32 5.96
N PHE A 305 5.46 -17.11 5.52
CA PHE A 305 5.68 -15.96 6.41
C PHE A 305 4.37 -15.27 6.81
N MET A 306 4.44 -14.39 7.82
CA MET A 306 3.33 -13.55 8.30
C MET A 306 2.09 -14.39 8.68
N THR A 307 2.32 -15.39 9.51
CA THR A 307 1.31 -16.37 9.92
C THR A 307 0.49 -15.85 11.10
N PRO A 308 -0.80 -16.20 11.21
CA PRO A 308 -1.60 -15.80 12.36
C PRO A 308 -1.07 -16.43 13.65
N THR A 309 -1.04 -15.64 14.73
CA THR A 309 -0.68 -16.12 16.07
C THR A 309 -1.81 -16.95 16.69
N ASP A 310 -1.49 -17.74 17.72
CA ASP A 310 -2.52 -18.39 18.53
C ASP A 310 -3.42 -17.38 19.26
N ASN A 311 -2.87 -16.21 19.59
CA ASN A 311 -3.61 -15.14 20.26
C ASN A 311 -4.77 -14.62 19.38
N VAL A 312 -4.53 -14.29 18.11
CA VAL A 312 -5.61 -13.81 17.23
C VAL A 312 -6.64 -14.90 16.96
N ARG A 313 -6.22 -16.18 16.86
CA ARG A 313 -7.16 -17.30 16.68
C ARG A 313 -8.03 -17.51 17.93
N ALA A 314 -7.45 -17.42 19.12
CA ALA A 314 -8.19 -17.49 20.38
C ALA A 314 -9.14 -16.31 20.54
N PHE A 315 -8.73 -15.10 20.15
CA PHE A 315 -9.59 -13.91 20.13
C PHE A 315 -10.81 -14.09 19.24
N PHE A 316 -10.64 -14.63 18.03
CA PHE A 316 -11.76 -14.94 17.12
C PHE A 316 -12.68 -16.00 17.71
N ALA A 317 -12.13 -17.07 18.27
CA ALA A 317 -12.91 -18.15 18.89
C ALA A 317 -13.74 -17.63 20.08
N ALA A 318 -13.15 -16.81 20.95
CA ALA A 318 -13.83 -16.21 22.10
C ALA A 318 -15.00 -15.29 21.70
N ARG A 319 -14.91 -14.69 20.51
CA ARG A 319 -15.96 -13.82 19.95
C ARG A 319 -17.02 -14.56 19.14
N GLY A 320 -16.86 -15.86 18.92
CA GLY A 320 -17.75 -16.64 18.06
C GLY A 320 -17.65 -16.26 16.57
N GLU A 321 -16.50 -15.75 16.14
CA GLU A 321 -16.28 -15.40 14.73
C GLU A 321 -16.32 -16.67 13.87
N THR A 322 -17.21 -16.68 12.87
CA THR A 322 -17.31 -17.78 11.89
C THR A 322 -17.08 -17.28 10.46
N VAL A 323 -17.55 -16.06 10.15
CA VAL A 323 -17.37 -15.47 8.82
C VAL A 323 -15.93 -15.00 8.60
N ARG A 324 -15.38 -14.24 9.54
CA ARG A 324 -14.04 -13.63 9.38
C ARG A 324 -12.91 -14.63 9.62
N SER A 325 -13.12 -15.63 10.47
CA SER A 325 -12.14 -16.71 10.70
C SER A 325 -11.84 -17.48 9.41
N ASP A 326 -12.87 -17.82 8.65
CA ASP A 326 -12.73 -18.60 7.40
C ASP A 326 -11.96 -17.83 6.32
N ALA A 327 -12.06 -16.49 6.33
CA ALA A 327 -11.31 -15.63 5.44
C ALA A 327 -9.88 -15.36 5.94
N SER A 328 -9.66 -15.31 7.26
CA SER A 328 -8.40 -14.86 7.86
C SER A 328 -7.40 -15.99 8.06
N PHE A 329 -7.87 -17.22 8.27
CA PHE A 329 -7.05 -18.34 8.72
C PHE A 329 -7.10 -19.53 7.77
N LEU A 330 -6.00 -19.80 7.07
CA LEU A 330 -5.81 -21.06 6.35
C LEU A 330 -5.17 -22.08 7.26
N VAL A 331 -5.95 -23.03 7.76
CA VAL A 331 -5.46 -24.06 8.69
C VAL A 331 -4.79 -25.19 7.92
N ALA A 332 -3.55 -25.52 8.29
CA ALA A 332 -2.81 -26.62 7.71
C ALA A 332 -3.52 -27.96 7.97
N GLY A 333 -3.53 -28.84 6.98
CA GLY A 333 -4.24 -30.12 7.01
C GLY A 333 -5.74 -30.05 6.73
N LYS A 334 -6.30 -28.86 6.45
CA LYS A 334 -7.72 -28.69 6.10
C LYS A 334 -7.91 -28.35 4.62
N THR A 335 -9.13 -28.60 4.14
CA THR A 335 -9.60 -28.13 2.83
C THR A 335 -10.28 -26.77 2.99
N THR A 336 -9.96 -25.81 2.13
CA THR A 336 -10.59 -24.48 2.14
C THR A 336 -12.04 -24.56 1.65
N LEU A 337 -12.83 -23.50 1.91
CA LEU A 337 -14.19 -23.39 1.35
C LEU A 337 -14.20 -23.38 -0.19
N SER A 338 -13.06 -23.08 -0.82
CA SER A 338 -12.89 -23.11 -2.27
C SER A 338 -12.40 -24.46 -2.80
N GLY A 339 -12.16 -25.45 -1.93
CA GLY A 339 -11.80 -26.82 -2.32
C GLY A 339 -10.29 -27.11 -2.36
N ASP A 340 -9.42 -26.16 -2.04
CA ASP A 340 -7.97 -26.38 -2.02
C ASP A 340 -7.54 -27.06 -0.72
N THR A 341 -6.68 -28.07 -0.81
CA THR A 341 -6.09 -28.72 0.38
C THR A 341 -4.84 -27.97 0.82
N ILE A 342 -4.82 -27.48 2.06
CA ILE A 342 -3.64 -26.90 2.68
C ILE A 342 -2.84 -28.03 3.32
N LYS A 343 -1.60 -28.27 2.89
CA LYS A 343 -0.81 -29.38 3.44
C LYS A 343 -0.48 -29.15 4.92
N PRO A 344 -0.39 -30.22 5.74
CA PRO A 344 0.20 -30.12 7.07
C PRO A 344 1.61 -29.55 6.98
N GLY A 345 1.96 -28.63 7.90
CA GLY A 345 3.34 -28.18 8.06
C GLY A 345 4.23 -29.30 8.61
N LEU A 346 5.54 -29.20 8.40
CA LEU A 346 6.50 -30.07 9.09
C LEU A 346 6.59 -29.72 10.57
N ALA A 347 7.24 -30.58 11.37
CA ALA A 347 7.50 -30.28 12.77
C ALA A 347 8.28 -28.95 12.92
N GLY A 348 7.73 -28.02 13.69
CA GLY A 348 8.30 -26.68 13.87
C GLY A 348 7.91 -25.66 12.79
N GLU A 349 7.09 -26.03 11.81
CA GLU A 349 6.53 -25.11 10.81
C GLU A 349 5.14 -24.59 11.22
N PRO A 350 4.67 -23.48 10.62
CA PRO A 350 3.36 -22.93 10.92
C PRO A 350 2.20 -23.91 10.67
N THR A 351 1.25 -23.94 11.59
CA THR A 351 0.02 -24.75 11.48
C THR A 351 -1.16 -23.96 10.89
N CYS A 352 -0.95 -22.68 10.61
CA CYS A 352 -1.94 -21.80 10.02
C CYS A 352 -1.25 -20.68 9.24
N TYR A 353 -1.86 -20.23 8.15
CA TYR A 353 -1.33 -19.22 7.22
C TYR A 353 -2.34 -18.09 7.01
N ASN A 354 -1.88 -16.97 6.45
CA ASN A 354 -2.75 -15.82 6.16
C ASN A 354 -3.76 -16.16 5.05
N GLY A 355 -5.04 -16.25 5.40
CA GLY A 355 -6.13 -16.49 4.44
C GLY A 355 -6.57 -15.28 3.63
N LYS A 356 -6.19 -14.07 4.04
CA LYS A 356 -6.48 -12.87 3.25
C LYS A 356 -5.50 -12.68 2.08
N ALA A 357 -4.37 -13.39 2.10
CA ALA A 357 -3.45 -13.52 0.96
C ALA A 357 -3.82 -14.71 0.04
N TYR A 358 -4.90 -15.44 0.33
CA TYR A 358 -5.26 -16.64 -0.41
C TYR A 358 -6.05 -16.36 -1.68
N THR A 359 -5.47 -16.77 -2.81
CA THR A 359 -6.15 -16.82 -4.11
C THR A 359 -6.42 -18.28 -4.48
N PRO A 360 -7.69 -18.72 -4.53
CA PRO A 360 -8.05 -20.11 -4.83
C PRO A 360 -7.61 -20.59 -6.21
N SER A 361 -7.27 -21.88 -6.32
CA SER A 361 -6.80 -22.46 -7.58
C SER A 361 -7.88 -22.44 -8.65
N ASN A 362 -9.14 -22.64 -8.25
CA ASN A 362 -10.30 -22.60 -9.14
C ASN A 362 -10.69 -21.19 -9.62
N GLN A 363 -10.01 -20.15 -9.14
CA GLN A 363 -10.18 -18.77 -9.62
C GLN A 363 -9.05 -18.32 -10.53
N LEU A 364 -7.95 -19.08 -10.62
CA LEU A 364 -6.85 -18.73 -11.51
C LEU A 364 -7.24 -18.96 -12.96
N THR A 365 -6.78 -18.07 -13.83
CA THR A 365 -6.90 -18.23 -15.28
C THR A 365 -6.23 -19.54 -15.71
N PRO A 366 -6.91 -20.42 -16.47
CA PRO A 366 -6.33 -21.68 -16.93
C PRO A 366 -4.96 -21.49 -17.58
N GLY A 367 -3.95 -22.21 -17.11
CA GLY A 367 -2.55 -22.09 -17.56
C GLY A 367 -1.66 -21.26 -16.61
N ARG A 368 -2.24 -20.38 -15.79
CA ARG A 368 -1.48 -19.65 -14.76
C ARG A 368 -1.31 -20.51 -13.51
N THR A 369 -0.08 -20.52 -13.00
CA THR A 369 0.30 -21.30 -11.80
C THR A 369 0.84 -20.43 -10.67
N SER A 370 1.13 -19.15 -10.94
CA SER A 370 1.65 -18.22 -9.94
C SER A 370 0.58 -17.92 -8.90
N TYR A 371 0.94 -18.11 -7.63
CA TYR A 371 0.04 -17.83 -6.52
C TYR A 371 -0.31 -16.33 -6.46
N GLY A 372 -1.60 -16.02 -6.44
CA GLY A 372 -2.09 -14.64 -6.47
C GLY A 372 -2.17 -14.00 -7.86
N ALA A 373 -1.91 -14.75 -8.95
CA ALA A 373 -2.06 -14.21 -10.29
C ALA A 373 -3.46 -13.60 -10.51
N ASN A 374 -3.49 -12.44 -11.15
CA ASN A 374 -4.71 -11.68 -11.44
C ASN A 374 -5.50 -11.18 -10.20
N ASN A 375 -5.02 -11.37 -8.97
CA ASN A 375 -5.70 -10.85 -7.79
C ASN A 375 -5.11 -9.50 -7.36
N ASN A 376 -5.95 -8.56 -6.93
CA ASN A 376 -5.53 -7.25 -6.43
C ASN A 376 -5.12 -7.31 -4.95
N ILE A 377 -4.26 -6.39 -4.51
CA ILE A 377 -3.96 -6.22 -3.09
C ILE A 377 -4.78 -5.04 -2.56
N ARG A 378 -5.63 -5.29 -1.56
CA ARG A 378 -6.51 -4.25 -0.96
C ARG A 378 -5.71 -3.42 0.03
N ILE A 379 -5.82 -2.11 -0.05
CA ILE A 379 -5.10 -1.15 0.79
C ILE A 379 -6.05 -0.37 1.68
N LEU A 380 -7.07 0.28 1.09
CA LEU A 380 -8.08 1.05 1.81
C LEU A 380 -9.46 0.52 1.47
N ARG A 381 -10.28 0.29 2.50
CA ARG A 381 -11.60 -0.34 2.41
C ARG A 381 -12.65 0.44 3.19
N TYR A 382 -13.91 0.33 2.79
CA TYR A 382 -15.02 1.08 3.40
C TYR A 382 -15.27 0.70 4.86
N ALA A 383 -14.94 -0.54 5.25
CA ALA A 383 -14.96 -0.92 6.67
C ALA A 383 -14.05 -0.04 7.55
N ASP A 384 -12.89 0.42 7.05
CA ASP A 384 -12.01 1.34 7.81
C ASP A 384 -12.65 2.72 7.92
N VAL A 385 -13.32 3.20 6.88
CA VAL A 385 -14.09 4.47 6.92
C VAL A 385 -15.16 4.43 8.01
N LEU A 386 -15.95 3.35 8.07
CA LEU A 386 -16.98 3.16 9.09
C LEU A 386 -16.38 3.14 10.50
N LEU A 387 -15.32 2.35 10.71
CA LEU A 387 -14.73 2.18 12.03
C LEU A 387 -13.93 3.40 12.50
N MET A 388 -13.31 4.17 11.59
CA MET A 388 -12.72 5.48 11.91
C MET A 388 -13.80 6.50 12.29
N ASN A 389 -14.93 6.52 11.57
CA ASN A 389 -16.06 7.39 11.88
C ASN A 389 -16.63 7.07 13.28
N ALA A 390 -16.87 5.80 13.57
CA ALA A 390 -17.31 5.33 14.88
C ALA A 390 -16.32 5.74 15.99
N GLU A 391 -15.01 5.63 15.74
CA GLU A 391 -14.01 6.03 16.73
C GLU A 391 -14.09 7.50 17.06
N ALA A 392 -14.12 8.35 16.03
CA ALA A 392 -14.21 9.79 16.22
C ALA A 392 -15.51 10.18 16.94
N LYS A 393 -16.63 9.51 16.65
CA LYS A 393 -17.89 9.70 17.38
C LYS A 393 -17.73 9.35 18.86
N ILE A 394 -17.25 8.15 19.19
CA ILE A 394 -17.08 7.69 20.57
C ILE A 394 -16.13 8.61 21.35
N ARG A 395 -15.00 9.02 20.73
CA ARG A 395 -14.03 9.97 21.31
C ARG A 395 -14.65 11.34 21.62
N LYS A 396 -15.68 11.73 20.86
CA LYS A 396 -16.45 12.96 21.07
C LYS A 396 -17.71 12.77 21.93
N GLY A 397 -17.87 11.61 22.57
CA GLY A 397 -19.04 11.30 23.41
C GLY A 397 -20.34 11.08 22.63
N GLN A 398 -20.24 10.81 21.33
CA GLN A 398 -21.36 10.50 20.44
C GLN A 398 -21.51 8.97 20.26
N ASN A 399 -22.68 8.54 19.80
CA ASN A 399 -22.94 7.12 19.54
C ASN A 399 -22.35 6.69 18.17
N GLY A 400 -21.47 5.70 18.17
CA GLY A 400 -20.86 5.10 16.97
C GLY A 400 -21.45 3.74 16.56
N ASP A 401 -22.56 3.32 17.16
CA ASP A 401 -23.11 1.96 16.99
C ASP A 401 -23.55 1.71 15.55
N ALA A 402 -24.08 2.72 14.85
CA ALA A 402 -24.57 2.57 13.49
C ALA A 402 -23.48 2.10 12.52
N GLU A 403 -22.28 2.67 12.61
CA GLU A 403 -21.15 2.28 11.77
C GLU A 403 -20.54 0.95 12.20
N ILE A 404 -20.41 0.71 13.51
CA ILE A 404 -19.90 -0.55 14.07
C ILE A 404 -20.81 -1.72 13.67
N ASN A 405 -22.12 -1.53 13.79
CA ASN A 405 -23.10 -2.59 13.59
C ASN A 405 -23.24 -2.99 12.12
N GLN A 406 -22.92 -2.11 11.15
CA GLN A 406 -22.81 -2.52 9.75
C GLN A 406 -21.72 -3.58 9.56
N VAL A 407 -20.55 -3.39 10.19
CA VAL A 407 -19.44 -4.37 10.12
C VAL A 407 -19.80 -5.67 10.85
N ARG A 408 -20.43 -5.55 12.03
CA ARG A 408 -20.84 -6.71 12.84
C ARG A 408 -21.92 -7.54 12.18
N GLU A 409 -22.91 -6.90 11.56
CA GLU A 409 -24.00 -7.58 10.84
C GLU A 409 -23.45 -8.42 9.69
N ARG A 410 -22.53 -7.86 8.88
CA ARG A 410 -21.83 -8.60 7.83
C ARG A 410 -21.07 -9.81 8.40
N ALA A 411 -20.47 -9.66 9.57
CA ALA A 411 -19.79 -10.73 10.29
C ALA A 411 -20.72 -11.72 11.02
N LYS A 412 -22.06 -11.52 10.94
CA LYS A 412 -23.09 -12.30 11.64
C LYS A 412 -22.98 -12.28 13.17
N LEU A 413 -22.54 -11.15 13.72
CA LEU A 413 -22.46 -10.92 15.16
C LEU A 413 -23.64 -10.09 15.65
N ALA A 414 -24.00 -10.26 16.92
CA ALA A 414 -25.04 -9.46 17.56
C ALA A 414 -24.65 -7.96 17.55
N PRO A 415 -25.59 -7.04 17.28
CA PRO A 415 -25.32 -5.61 17.33
C PRO A 415 -24.93 -5.17 18.74
N LEU A 416 -24.13 -4.11 18.84
CA LEU A 416 -23.81 -3.41 20.08
C LEU A 416 -24.76 -2.23 20.28
N THR A 417 -24.98 -1.89 21.55
CA THR A 417 -25.68 -0.69 21.98
C THR A 417 -24.80 0.05 23.00
N GLY A 418 -24.50 1.32 22.74
CA GLY A 418 -23.59 2.11 23.58
C GLY A 418 -22.17 1.58 23.54
N ALA A 419 -21.65 1.25 22.35
CA ALA A 419 -20.33 0.64 22.18
C ALA A 419 -19.23 1.50 22.82
N THR A 420 -18.35 0.85 23.58
CA THR A 420 -17.16 1.49 24.15
C THR A 420 -16.03 1.59 23.13
N LEU A 421 -15.02 2.42 23.42
CA LEU A 421 -13.81 2.48 22.60
C LEU A 421 -13.11 1.12 22.52
N ASP A 422 -13.07 0.35 23.61
CA ASP A 422 -12.45 -0.99 23.61
C ASP A 422 -13.21 -1.98 22.73
N GLN A 423 -14.56 -1.95 22.76
CA GLN A 423 -15.36 -2.79 21.87
C GLN A 423 -15.17 -2.43 20.39
N LEU A 424 -15.02 -1.14 20.09
CA LEU A 424 -14.66 -0.68 18.75
C LEU A 424 -13.27 -1.16 18.34
N LEU A 425 -12.27 -1.05 19.21
CA LEU A 425 -10.90 -1.50 18.92
C LEU A 425 -10.84 -3.02 18.72
N ASP A 426 -11.63 -3.79 19.45
CA ASP A 426 -11.81 -5.22 19.21
C ASP A 426 -12.47 -5.48 17.85
N GLU A 427 -13.45 -4.68 17.45
CA GLU A 427 -14.07 -4.78 16.13
C GLU A 427 -13.07 -4.47 15.00
N ARG A 428 -12.25 -3.44 15.17
CA ARG A 428 -11.13 -3.13 14.26
C ARG A 428 -10.12 -4.28 14.17
N ARG A 429 -9.72 -4.85 15.31
CA ARG A 429 -8.82 -6.01 15.36
C ARG A 429 -9.39 -7.19 14.58
N ALA A 430 -10.66 -7.52 14.77
CA ALA A 430 -11.31 -8.63 14.07
C ALA A 430 -11.46 -8.36 12.56
N GLU A 431 -11.85 -7.13 12.19
CA GLU A 431 -12.03 -6.75 10.79
C GLU A 431 -10.72 -6.74 10.01
N PHE A 432 -9.65 -6.21 10.60
CA PHE A 432 -8.34 -6.00 9.96
C PHE A 432 -7.28 -7.02 10.35
N ALA A 433 -7.65 -8.11 11.02
CA ALA A 433 -6.72 -9.20 11.32
C ALA A 433 -5.95 -9.61 10.06
N MET A 434 -4.63 -9.76 10.16
CA MET A 434 -3.74 -10.10 9.04
C MET A 434 -3.60 -9.04 7.92
N GLU A 435 -4.14 -7.83 8.10
CA GLU A 435 -4.03 -6.74 7.13
C GLU A 435 -3.11 -5.63 7.65
N TRP A 436 -2.08 -5.29 6.87
CA TRP A 436 -1.27 -4.06 6.97
C TRP A 436 -0.78 -3.64 8.37
N GLY A 437 -0.66 -4.57 9.31
CA GLY A 437 -0.19 -4.28 10.67
C GLY A 437 -1.12 -3.35 11.46
N GLU A 438 -2.40 -3.21 11.08
CA GLU A 438 -3.36 -2.26 11.69
C GLU A 438 -3.41 -2.42 13.22
N ARG A 439 -3.34 -3.67 13.71
CA ARG A 439 -3.29 -3.97 15.14
C ARG A 439 -2.15 -3.27 15.88
N PHE A 440 -0.93 -3.26 15.33
CA PHE A 440 0.20 -2.57 15.96
C PHE A 440 -0.06 -1.06 16.03
N PHE A 441 -0.48 -0.47 14.91
CA PHE A 441 -0.71 0.97 14.85
C PHE A 441 -1.87 1.42 15.74
N ASP A 442 -2.95 0.63 15.83
CA ASP A 442 -4.06 0.86 16.74
C ASP A 442 -3.60 0.80 18.21
N LEU A 443 -2.76 -0.16 18.57
CA LEU A 443 -2.21 -0.26 19.93
C LEU A 443 -1.29 0.93 20.28
N VAL A 444 -0.46 1.38 19.34
CA VAL A 444 0.44 2.51 19.56
C VAL A 444 -0.35 3.81 19.72
N ARG A 445 -1.24 4.13 18.77
CA ARG A 445 -2.00 5.40 18.78
C ARG A 445 -3.01 5.50 19.92
N THR A 446 -3.37 4.37 20.55
CA THR A 446 -4.28 4.34 21.71
C THR A 446 -3.57 4.09 23.03
N ASP A 447 -2.24 4.14 23.04
CA ASP A 447 -1.38 3.95 24.23
C ASP A 447 -1.56 2.59 24.93
N LYS A 448 -1.97 1.56 24.17
CA LYS A 448 -2.19 0.19 24.66
C LYS A 448 -1.02 -0.74 24.35
N ALA A 449 -0.07 -0.31 23.52
CA ALA A 449 1.07 -1.12 23.09
C ALA A 449 1.92 -1.64 24.26
N ALA A 450 2.34 -0.78 25.19
CA ALA A 450 3.20 -1.18 26.31
C ALA A 450 2.56 -2.22 27.25
N GLY A 451 1.23 -2.21 27.38
CA GLY A 451 0.49 -3.19 28.18
C GLY A 451 0.14 -4.49 27.44
N THR A 452 0.31 -4.52 26.11
CA THR A 452 -0.15 -5.62 25.26
C THR A 452 0.99 -6.36 24.57
N LEU A 453 2.04 -5.65 24.14
CA LEU A 453 3.11 -6.16 23.31
C LEU A 453 4.37 -6.42 24.16
N PRO A 454 4.78 -7.68 24.34
CA PRO A 454 6.00 -7.99 25.09
C PRO A 454 7.24 -7.33 24.47
N GLY A 455 8.06 -6.70 25.30
CA GLY A 455 9.28 -6.02 24.88
C GLY A 455 9.09 -4.60 24.34
N PHE A 456 7.85 -4.14 24.13
CA PHE A 456 7.58 -2.78 23.68
C PHE A 456 7.92 -1.77 24.78
N VAL A 457 8.71 -0.75 24.44
CA VAL A 457 9.06 0.37 25.31
C VAL A 457 8.52 1.67 24.70
N LYS A 458 7.62 2.34 25.43
CA LYS A 458 7.04 3.62 25.02
C LYS A 458 8.13 4.69 24.86
N GLY A 459 8.08 5.43 23.76
CA GLY A 459 9.07 6.43 23.35
C GLY A 459 10.30 5.85 22.64
N VAL A 460 10.37 4.54 22.41
CA VAL A 460 11.50 3.83 21.80
C VAL A 460 11.03 2.88 20.69
N SER A 461 9.97 2.11 20.93
CA SER A 461 9.55 1.00 20.07
C SER A 461 8.50 1.36 19.02
N GLU A 462 8.01 2.61 19.00
CA GLU A 462 7.00 3.07 18.04
C GLU A 462 7.51 3.02 16.59
N TYR A 463 8.79 3.32 16.39
CA TYR A 463 9.41 3.50 15.09
C TYR A 463 10.64 2.63 14.95
N TYR A 464 10.85 2.10 13.76
CA TYR A 464 12.13 1.49 13.41
C TYR A 464 13.24 2.56 13.39
N PRO A 465 14.50 2.16 13.65
CA PRO A 465 15.63 3.02 13.41
C PRO A 465 15.72 3.36 11.91
N ILE A 466 16.22 4.55 11.59
CA ILE A 466 16.60 4.86 10.21
C ILE A 466 17.69 3.85 9.78
N PRO A 467 17.62 3.28 8.56
CA PRO A 467 18.60 2.29 8.13
C PRO A 467 20.02 2.84 8.22
N GLN A 468 20.97 2.05 8.73
CA GLN A 468 22.34 2.50 8.94
C GLN A 468 22.98 3.01 7.64
N ASN A 469 22.73 2.34 6.52
CA ASN A 469 23.21 2.76 5.20
C ASN A 469 22.80 4.20 4.85
N GLN A 470 21.60 4.64 5.24
CA GLN A 470 21.12 5.99 4.96
C GLN A 470 21.79 7.03 5.87
N ILE A 471 22.06 6.66 7.13
CA ILE A 471 22.83 7.49 8.06
C ILE A 471 24.28 7.66 7.58
N ASP A 472 24.87 6.59 7.03
CA ASP A 472 26.24 6.62 6.51
C ASP A 472 26.35 7.50 5.25
N LEU A 473 25.32 7.46 4.37
CA LEU A 473 25.22 8.33 3.20
C LEU A 473 24.93 9.79 3.55
N ASN A 474 24.12 10.03 4.58
CA ASN A 474 23.75 11.37 5.03
C ASN A 474 23.75 11.47 6.57
N PRO A 475 24.85 11.98 7.16
CA PRO A 475 24.98 12.12 8.61
C PRO A 475 23.94 13.02 9.27
N ASN A 476 23.21 13.86 8.51
CA ASN A 476 22.12 14.69 9.03
C ASN A 476 20.87 13.87 9.41
N LEU A 477 20.85 12.57 9.12
CA LEU A 477 19.74 11.67 9.46
C LEU A 477 19.88 11.02 10.85
N LYS A 478 21.01 11.20 11.53
CA LYS A 478 21.25 10.65 12.88
C LYS A 478 20.19 11.08 13.89
#